data_AF-A0A2N2EW45-F1
#
_entry.id   AF-A0A2N2EW45-F1
#
_cell.length_a   1.000
_cell.length_b   1.000
_cell.length_c   1.000
_cell.angle_alpha   90.00
_cell.angle_beta   90.00
_cell.angle_gamma   90.00
#
_symmetry.space_group_name_H-M   'P 1'
#
loop_
_entity.id
_entity.type
_entity.pdbx_description
1 polymer ?
#
loop_
_entity_poly.entity_id
_entity_poly.type
_entity_poly.pdbx_seq_one_letter_code
_entity_poly.pdbx_strand_id
1 'polypeptide(L)'
;MIHRRINCNIYIWWCQVHKHLPIKLIITDSENIRDRTIVSTNNQNKIKEEQLLALTSFQKGLEEFYKSMDDGLYYERRKSQYSFDPRIKKKVIVDIREQIKTYVAMFLEEPHVVSGYFGKVYKERNEQIFRKEHKYEPYYLSGLTQFKFKTLINSKKIDRKYNKARYHIFMLFRKITEPNEKVDASNNKIQKYCDEIIKTLRDEKKCLETFMNVIAIIDASGIDINDQKEIYKKSTTNVLIEEFVKRYK
;
A
#
# COMPACT_ATOMS: atom_id res chain seq x y z
N MET A 1 16.27 34.00 -22.33
CA MET A 1 14.98 33.73 -21.66
C MET A 1 13.96 33.32 -22.73
N ILE A 2 13.55 32.05 -22.76
CA ILE A 2 12.55 31.55 -23.71
C ILE A 2 11.26 31.30 -22.94
N HIS A 3 10.21 32.07 -23.21
CA HIS A 3 8.87 31.84 -22.70
C HIS A 3 8.10 30.95 -23.70
N ARG A 4 7.80 29.71 -23.32
CA ARG A 4 6.81 28.88 -24.01
C ARG A 4 5.44 29.13 -23.40
N ARG A 5 4.50 29.71 -24.16
CA ARG A 5 3.07 29.72 -23.84
C ARG A 5 2.49 28.33 -24.17
N ILE A 6 1.82 27.73 -23.19
CA ILE A 6 1.00 26.53 -23.40
C ILE A 6 -0.46 27.01 -23.40
N ASN A 7 -1.15 26.88 -24.54
CA ASN A 7 -2.58 27.14 -24.64
C ASN A 7 -3.36 25.87 -24.31
N CYS A 8 -4.33 25.96 -23.40
CA CYS A 8 -5.27 24.89 -23.10
C CYS A 8 -6.69 25.45 -23.27
N ASN A 9 -7.45 24.93 -24.25
CA ASN A 9 -8.85 25.31 -24.49
C ASN A 9 -9.76 24.45 -23.62
N ILE A 10 -10.54 25.09 -22.74
CA ILE A 10 -11.59 24.45 -21.95
C ILE A 10 -12.92 25.01 -22.45
N TYR A 11 -13.73 24.17 -23.08
CA TYR A 11 -15.09 24.51 -23.50
C TYR A 11 -16.06 24.29 -22.32
N ILE A 12 -16.81 25.34 -21.95
CA ILE A 12 -17.88 25.29 -20.95
C ILE A 12 -19.20 25.65 -21.64
N TRP A 13 -20.14 24.72 -21.64
CA TRP A 13 -21.51 24.92 -22.14
C TRP A 13 -22.32 25.82 -21.19
N TRP A 14 -23.06 26.76 -21.78
CA TRP A 14 -23.79 27.84 -21.11
C TRP A 14 -24.91 27.34 -20.20
N CYS A 15 -24.87 27.74 -18.92
CA CYS A 15 -26.08 28.00 -18.13
C CYS A 15 -25.80 29.18 -17.21
N GLN A 16 -26.58 30.25 -17.38
CA GLN A 16 -26.27 31.61 -16.97
C GLN A 16 -26.58 31.81 -15.47
N VAL A 17 -25.57 31.60 -14.63
CA VAL A 17 -25.50 32.17 -13.28
C VAL A 17 -24.08 32.72 -13.16
N HIS A 18 -23.93 34.04 -13.02
CA HIS A 18 -22.62 34.68 -12.78
C HIS A 18 -22.09 34.31 -11.38
N LYS A 19 -21.67 33.06 -11.21
CA LYS A 19 -20.84 32.63 -10.10
C LYS A 19 -19.40 32.96 -10.45
N HIS A 20 -18.88 34.03 -9.86
CA HIS A 20 -17.44 34.24 -9.81
C HIS A 20 -16.84 33.06 -9.05
N LEU A 21 -16.05 32.22 -9.73
CA LEU A 21 -15.27 31.18 -9.08
C LEU A 21 -13.95 31.83 -8.64
N PRO A 22 -13.74 32.15 -7.35
CA PRO A 22 -12.45 32.67 -6.91
C PRO A 22 -11.40 31.56 -7.06
N ILE A 23 -10.52 31.71 -8.06
CA ILE A 23 -9.39 30.80 -8.28
C ILE A 23 -8.17 31.43 -7.62
N LYS A 24 -7.68 30.81 -6.53
CA LYS A 24 -6.42 31.18 -5.89
C LYS A 24 -5.36 30.16 -6.27
N LEU A 25 -4.50 30.51 -7.24
CA LEU A 25 -3.37 29.69 -7.64
C LEU A 25 -2.16 30.04 -6.77
N ILE A 26 -1.70 29.08 -5.98
CA ILE A 26 -0.50 29.23 -5.13
C ILE A 26 0.59 28.32 -5.70
N ILE A 27 1.59 28.94 -6.32
CA ILE A 27 2.80 28.26 -6.81
C ILE A 27 3.89 28.51 -5.79
N THR A 28 4.45 27.45 -5.23
CA THR A 28 5.60 27.54 -4.32
C THR A 28 6.49 26.34 -4.54
N ASP A 29 7.80 26.55 -4.57
CA ASP A 29 8.79 25.46 -4.69
C ASP A 29 9.11 24.81 -3.34
N SER A 30 8.67 25.44 -2.24
CA SER A 30 8.89 24.92 -0.89
C SER A 30 7.74 24.03 -0.43
N GLU A 31 8.08 22.79 -0.12
CA GLU A 31 7.11 21.78 0.28
C GLU A 31 6.39 22.11 1.60
N ASN A 32 7.10 22.73 2.54
CA ASN A 32 6.56 23.11 3.85
C ASN A 32 5.48 24.20 3.77
N ILE A 33 5.53 25.09 2.75
CA ILE A 33 4.51 26.12 2.53
C ILE A 33 3.28 25.51 1.86
N ARG A 34 3.45 24.52 0.96
CA ARG A 34 2.31 23.75 0.39
C ARG A 34 1.53 23.05 1.51
N ASP A 35 2.23 22.38 2.41
CA ASP A 35 1.62 21.64 3.52
C ASP A 35 0.78 22.53 4.43
N ARG A 36 1.33 23.67 4.86
CA ARG A 36 0.59 24.65 5.67
C ARG A 36 -0.61 25.23 4.94
N THR A 37 -0.46 25.55 3.65
CA THR A 37 -1.53 26.13 2.85
C THR A 37 -2.69 25.14 2.64
N ILE A 38 -2.39 23.84 2.44
CA ILE A 38 -3.41 22.79 2.30
C ILE A 38 -4.21 22.63 3.59
N VAL A 39 -3.55 22.62 4.75
CA VAL A 39 -4.21 22.53 6.06
C VAL A 39 -5.06 23.77 6.34
N SER A 40 -4.52 24.97 6.12
CA SER A 40 -5.20 26.23 6.43
C SER A 40 -6.39 26.54 5.50
N THR A 41 -6.29 26.22 4.21
CA THR A 41 -7.32 26.58 3.22
C THR A 41 -8.49 25.58 3.20
N ASN A 42 -8.22 24.30 3.46
CA ASN A 42 -9.27 23.27 3.46
C ASN A 42 -9.96 23.09 4.81
N ASN A 43 -9.67 23.90 5.83
CA ASN A 43 -10.41 23.86 7.09
C ASN A 43 -11.92 24.18 6.92
N GLN A 44 -12.32 24.72 5.76
CA GLN A 44 -13.70 25.01 5.37
C GLN A 44 -14.43 23.84 4.66
N ASN A 45 -13.74 22.74 4.31
CA ASN A 45 -14.32 21.51 3.74
C ASN A 45 -13.85 20.28 4.55
N LYS A 46 -14.60 19.18 4.57
CA LYS A 46 -14.21 17.96 5.33
C LYS A 46 -12.90 17.38 4.77
N ILE A 47 -11.77 17.67 5.41
CA ILE A 47 -10.45 17.17 5.02
C ILE A 47 -10.46 15.65 5.09
N LYS A 48 -9.98 14.99 4.04
CA LYS A 48 -9.85 13.52 4.04
C LYS A 48 -8.70 13.13 4.97
N GLU A 49 -8.92 12.16 5.85
CA GLU A 49 -7.92 11.69 6.81
C GLU A 49 -6.57 11.32 6.15
N GLU A 50 -6.61 10.78 4.94
CA GLU A 50 -5.45 10.49 4.08
C GLU A 50 -4.56 11.72 3.85
N GLN A 51 -5.17 12.89 3.65
CA GLN A 51 -4.44 14.13 3.40
C GLN A 51 -3.70 14.59 4.66
N LEU A 52 -4.31 14.45 5.84
CA LEU A 52 -3.65 14.77 7.11
C LEU A 52 -2.52 13.79 7.39
N LEU A 53 -2.76 12.49 7.17
CA LEU A 53 -1.75 11.45 7.37
C LEU A 53 -0.52 11.68 6.48
N ALA A 54 -0.72 12.04 5.20
CA ALA A 54 0.34 12.32 4.23
C ALA A 54 1.30 13.45 4.64
N LEU A 55 0.91 14.30 5.61
CA LEU A 55 1.73 15.41 6.11
C LEU A 55 2.64 15.01 7.27
N THR A 56 2.41 13.85 7.89
CA THR A 56 3.18 13.42 9.05
C THR A 56 4.66 13.18 8.68
N SER A 57 5.55 13.39 9.66
CA SER A 57 6.99 13.15 9.49
C SER A 57 7.30 11.70 9.12
N PHE A 58 6.52 10.74 9.66
CA PHE A 58 6.65 9.33 9.30
C PHE A 58 6.45 9.11 7.80
N GLN A 59 5.40 9.70 7.20
CA GLN A 59 5.15 9.54 5.76
C GLN A 59 6.26 10.13 4.89
N LYS A 60 6.82 11.27 5.31
CA LYS A 60 7.98 11.88 4.62
C LYS A 60 9.21 10.97 4.73
N GLY A 61 9.50 10.45 5.92
CA GLY A 61 10.61 9.53 6.14
C GLY A 61 10.44 8.22 5.37
N LEU A 62 9.23 7.68 5.31
CA LEU A 62 8.93 6.48 4.52
C LEU A 62 9.12 6.72 3.02
N GLU A 63 8.72 7.89 2.51
CA GLU A 63 8.96 8.25 1.10
C GLU A 63 10.46 8.27 0.78
N GLU A 64 11.28 8.90 1.62
CA GLU A 64 12.73 8.91 1.45
C GLU A 64 13.34 7.50 1.57
N PHE A 65 12.82 6.68 2.49
CA PHE A 65 13.24 5.28 2.62
C PHE A 65 12.96 4.48 1.33
N TYR A 66 11.79 4.66 0.70
CA TYR A 66 11.51 4.04 -0.59
C TYR A 66 12.48 4.50 -1.68
N LYS A 67 12.81 5.80 -1.72
CA LYS A 67 13.77 6.35 -2.69
C LYS A 67 15.19 5.82 -2.50
N SER A 68 15.58 5.48 -1.26
CA SER A 68 16.90 4.90 -0.98
C SER A 68 17.03 3.43 -1.36
N MET A 69 15.95 2.77 -1.79
CA MET A 69 15.95 1.36 -2.14
C MET A 69 15.98 1.15 -3.66
N ASP A 70 16.75 0.14 -4.12
CA ASP A 70 17.02 -0.06 -5.54
C ASP A 70 15.97 -0.92 -6.28
N ASP A 71 14.85 -1.30 -5.65
CA ASP A 71 13.83 -2.14 -6.29
C ASP A 71 12.94 -1.39 -7.30
N GLY A 72 13.20 -0.09 -7.52
CA GLY A 72 12.48 0.75 -8.49
C GLY A 72 11.02 1.03 -8.09
N LEU A 73 10.75 1.05 -6.79
CA LEU A 73 9.42 1.22 -6.20
C LEU A 73 9.26 2.63 -5.62
N TYR A 74 8.09 3.24 -5.81
CA TYR A 74 7.81 4.61 -5.37
C TYR A 74 6.66 4.63 -4.39
N TYR A 75 6.86 5.30 -3.26
CA TYR A 75 5.80 5.53 -2.29
C TYR A 75 5.08 6.85 -2.58
N GLU A 76 3.76 6.78 -2.83
CA GLU A 76 2.89 7.92 -3.05
C GLU A 76 2.09 8.24 -1.78
N ARG A 77 2.62 9.15 -0.96
CA ARG A 77 1.91 9.61 0.25
C ARG A 77 0.79 10.59 -0.06
N ARG A 78 0.93 11.45 -1.08
CA ARG A 78 -0.12 12.39 -1.53
C ARG A 78 -0.75 11.87 -2.82
N LYS A 79 -2.08 11.91 -2.91
CA LYS A 79 -2.80 11.50 -4.12
C LYS A 79 -2.22 12.18 -5.37
N SER A 80 -1.86 11.38 -6.38
CA SER A 80 -1.38 11.85 -7.67
C SER A 80 -0.04 12.59 -7.65
N GLN A 81 0.79 12.38 -6.61
CA GLN A 81 2.13 12.98 -6.47
C GLN A 81 3.01 12.75 -7.69
N TYR A 82 2.93 11.57 -8.31
CA TYR A 82 3.75 11.23 -9.49
C TYR A 82 2.98 11.27 -10.82
N SER A 83 1.75 11.79 -10.85
CA SER A 83 0.90 11.72 -12.05
C SER A 83 1.43 12.52 -13.25
N PHE A 84 2.35 13.47 -13.03
CA PHE A 84 2.93 14.31 -14.07
C PHE A 84 4.38 13.93 -14.42
N ASP A 85 4.97 12.92 -13.78
CA ASP A 85 6.30 12.44 -14.14
C ASP A 85 6.18 11.26 -15.12
N PRO A 86 6.49 11.44 -16.43
CA PRO A 86 6.34 10.38 -17.42
C PRO A 86 7.31 9.22 -17.21
N ARG A 87 8.36 9.39 -16.40
CA ARG A 87 9.35 8.35 -16.10
C ARG A 87 8.80 7.31 -15.11
N ILE A 88 7.84 7.71 -14.26
CA ILE A 88 7.30 6.87 -13.19
C ILE A 88 5.99 6.21 -13.66
N LYS A 89 6.03 4.88 -13.81
CA LYS A 89 4.85 4.11 -14.24
C LYS A 89 3.94 3.83 -13.04
N LYS A 90 2.62 3.92 -13.22
CA LYS A 90 1.63 3.62 -12.15
C LYS A 90 1.81 2.24 -11.49
N LYS A 91 2.32 1.26 -12.23
CA LYS A 91 2.54 -0.10 -11.72
C LYS A 91 3.61 -0.22 -10.63
N VAL A 92 4.53 0.76 -10.54
CA VAL A 92 5.60 0.80 -9.52
C VAL A 92 5.26 1.72 -8.35
N ILE A 93 4.05 2.28 -8.31
CA ILE A 93 3.61 3.18 -7.25
C ILE A 93 2.83 2.39 -6.21
N VAL A 94 3.22 2.54 -4.94
CA VAL A 94 2.46 2.11 -3.77
C VAL A 94 1.84 3.35 -3.14
N ASP A 95 0.52 3.49 -3.25
CA ASP A 95 -0.19 4.59 -2.59
C ASP A 95 -0.42 4.32 -1.10
N ILE A 96 -0.70 5.38 -0.33
CA ILE A 96 -0.94 5.29 1.11
C ILE A 96 -2.05 4.31 1.50
N ARG A 97 -3.10 4.17 0.68
CA ARG A 97 -4.24 3.29 1.00
C ARG A 97 -3.81 1.84 0.91
N GLU A 98 -3.10 1.52 -0.16
CA GLU A 98 -2.61 0.19 -0.42
C GLU A 98 -1.47 -0.20 0.53
N GLN A 99 -0.61 0.76 0.91
CA GLN A 99 0.40 0.61 1.95
C GLN A 99 -0.24 0.19 3.28
N ILE A 100 -1.31 0.87 3.71
CA ILE A 100 -2.04 0.55 4.94
C ILE A 100 -2.62 -0.86 4.85
N LYS A 101 -3.36 -1.15 3.77
CA LYS A 101 -4.03 -2.45 3.62
C LYS A 101 -3.03 -3.61 3.62
N THR A 102 -1.91 -3.44 2.92
CA THR A 102 -0.89 -4.49 2.85
C THR A 102 -0.18 -4.66 4.20
N TYR A 103 0.17 -3.55 4.87
CA TYR A 103 0.77 -3.60 6.20
C TYR A 103 -0.15 -4.27 7.23
N VAL A 104 -1.42 -3.88 7.29
CA VAL A 104 -2.40 -4.46 8.23
C VAL A 104 -2.61 -5.95 7.94
N ALA A 105 -2.72 -6.35 6.66
CA ALA A 105 -2.80 -7.77 6.32
C ALA A 105 -1.57 -8.57 6.74
N MET A 106 -0.37 -8.05 6.45
CA MET A 106 0.88 -8.77 6.66
C MET A 106 1.35 -8.76 8.11
N PHE A 107 1.44 -7.58 8.73
CA PHE A 107 2.04 -7.39 10.04
C PHE A 107 1.03 -7.42 11.18
N LEU A 108 -0.20 -6.97 10.96
CA LEU A 108 -1.26 -7.14 11.96
C LEU A 108 -1.97 -8.50 11.84
N GLU A 109 -1.73 -9.25 10.75
CA GLU A 109 -2.36 -10.55 10.46
C GLU A 109 -3.88 -10.46 10.30
N GLU A 110 -4.36 -9.35 9.74
CA GLU A 110 -5.79 -9.07 9.59
C GLU A 110 -6.21 -8.87 8.12
N PRO A 111 -5.99 -9.88 7.25
CA PRO A 111 -6.37 -9.77 5.84
C PRO A 111 -7.89 -9.65 5.64
N HIS A 112 -8.69 -10.19 6.57
CA HIS A 112 -10.15 -10.08 6.57
C HIS A 112 -10.64 -8.63 6.78
N VAL A 113 -9.90 -7.81 7.55
CA VAL A 113 -10.27 -6.41 7.84
C VAL A 113 -10.03 -5.53 6.62
N VAL A 114 -8.89 -5.68 5.96
CA VAL A 114 -8.43 -4.77 4.90
C VAL A 114 -9.15 -4.96 3.58
N SER A 115 -9.82 -6.09 3.43
CA SER A 115 -10.53 -6.45 2.22
C SER A 115 -11.79 -5.59 2.02
N GLY A 116 -12.26 -4.90 3.07
CA GLY A 116 -13.36 -3.92 3.04
C GLY A 116 -12.97 -2.47 2.67
N TYR A 117 -13.81 -1.52 3.11
CA TYR A 117 -13.65 -0.09 2.82
C TYR A 117 -12.47 0.54 3.58
N PHE A 118 -11.64 1.31 2.86
CA PHE A 118 -10.43 1.93 3.40
C PHE A 118 -10.67 2.76 4.66
N GLY A 119 -11.69 3.62 4.67
CA GLY A 119 -11.94 4.51 5.82
C GLY A 119 -12.28 3.75 7.11
N LYS A 120 -12.89 2.56 7.00
CA LYS A 120 -13.14 1.70 8.16
C LYS A 120 -11.82 1.14 8.70
N VAL A 121 -10.99 0.58 7.82
CA VAL A 121 -9.66 0.03 8.16
C VAL A 121 -8.80 1.08 8.84
N TYR A 122 -8.74 2.29 8.27
CA TYR A 122 -7.93 3.36 8.83
C TYR A 122 -8.45 3.79 10.20
N LYS A 123 -9.76 4.02 10.35
CA LYS A 123 -10.34 4.40 11.65
C LYS A 123 -10.10 3.36 12.75
N GLU A 124 -10.15 2.08 12.40
CA GLU A 124 -10.01 0.98 13.36
C GLU A 124 -8.55 0.64 13.70
N ARG A 125 -7.58 1.09 12.89
CA ARG A 125 -6.16 0.69 13.02
C ARG A 125 -5.17 1.86 13.00
N ASN A 126 -5.63 3.11 12.95
CA ASN A 126 -4.78 4.31 12.93
C ASN A 126 -3.76 4.35 14.08
N GLU A 127 -4.10 3.84 15.26
CA GLU A 127 -3.21 3.77 16.43
C GLU A 127 -2.13 2.69 16.29
N GLN A 128 -2.29 1.73 15.37
CA GLN A 128 -1.39 0.58 15.18
C GLN A 128 -0.54 0.71 13.90
N ILE A 129 -0.69 1.79 13.15
CA ILE A 129 0.02 2.04 11.89
C ILE A 129 0.74 3.38 11.95
N PHE A 130 1.88 3.49 11.27
CA PHE A 130 2.66 4.71 11.13
C PHE A 130 3.00 5.41 12.46
N ARG A 131 3.18 4.61 13.53
CA ARG A 131 3.63 5.13 14.81
C ARG A 131 5.05 5.64 14.69
N LYS A 132 5.39 6.66 15.47
CA LYS A 132 6.71 7.30 15.44
C LYS A 132 7.84 6.31 15.78
N GLU A 133 7.56 5.30 16.58
CA GLU A 133 8.51 4.29 17.01
C GLU A 133 8.74 3.19 15.96
N HIS A 134 7.85 3.09 14.97
CA HIS A 134 7.98 2.06 13.95
C HIS A 134 9.20 2.28 13.06
N LYS A 135 9.79 1.17 12.63
CA LYS A 135 10.79 1.14 11.57
C LYS A 135 10.12 1.21 10.20
N TYR A 136 10.85 1.60 9.16
CA TYR A 136 10.30 1.75 7.80
C TYR A 136 10.26 0.42 7.03
N GLU A 137 11.12 -0.52 7.42
CA GLU A 137 11.33 -1.83 6.79
C GLU A 137 10.04 -2.65 6.69
N PRO A 138 9.18 -2.76 7.73
CA PRO A 138 7.88 -3.42 7.62
C PRO A 138 6.97 -2.82 6.55
N TYR A 139 6.97 -1.48 6.42
CA TYR A 139 6.15 -0.78 5.43
C TYR A 139 6.70 -1.01 4.02
N TYR A 140 8.02 -0.91 3.86
CA TYR A 140 8.68 -1.18 2.60
C TYR A 140 8.49 -2.63 2.14
N LEU A 141 8.70 -3.61 3.04
CA LEU A 141 8.46 -5.02 2.76
C LEU A 141 7.02 -5.25 2.29
N SER A 142 6.05 -4.61 2.94
CA SER A 142 4.64 -4.68 2.56
C SER A 142 4.42 -4.20 1.12
N GLY A 143 4.96 -3.03 0.76
CA GLY A 143 4.85 -2.51 -0.61
C GLY A 143 5.57 -3.38 -1.65
N LEU A 144 6.78 -3.85 -1.33
CA LEU A 144 7.57 -4.71 -2.21
C LEU A 144 6.86 -6.04 -2.48
N THR A 145 6.29 -6.66 -1.44
CA THR A 145 5.52 -7.92 -1.56
C THR A 145 4.37 -7.75 -2.55
N GLN A 146 3.61 -6.66 -2.41
CA GLN A 146 2.50 -6.37 -3.29
C GLN A 146 2.95 -6.12 -4.74
N PHE A 147 4.04 -5.36 -4.91
CA PHE A 147 4.61 -5.07 -6.21
C PHE A 147 5.07 -6.34 -6.94
N LYS A 148 5.80 -7.22 -6.24
CA LYS A 148 6.26 -8.50 -6.78
C LYS A 148 5.08 -9.38 -7.16
N PHE A 149 4.08 -9.51 -6.29
CA PHE A 149 2.87 -10.28 -6.60
C PHE A 149 2.11 -9.76 -7.83
N LYS A 150 1.89 -8.44 -7.92
CA LYS A 150 1.28 -7.81 -9.11
C LYS A 150 2.10 -8.08 -10.37
N THR A 151 3.43 -8.06 -10.27
CA THR A 151 4.32 -8.36 -11.40
C THR A 151 4.18 -9.81 -11.86
N LEU A 152 4.08 -10.77 -10.93
CA LEU A 152 3.84 -12.18 -11.24
C LEU A 152 2.46 -12.43 -11.89
N ILE A 153 1.41 -11.73 -11.43
CA ILE A 153 0.09 -11.77 -12.08
C ILE A 153 0.14 -11.17 -13.49
N ASN A 154 0.77 -10.00 -13.65
CA ASN A 154 0.84 -9.32 -14.94
C ASN A 154 1.66 -10.10 -15.97
N SER A 155 2.67 -10.84 -15.52
CA SER A 155 3.46 -11.76 -16.34
C SER A 155 2.81 -13.14 -16.54
N LYS A 156 1.60 -13.35 -16.01
CA LYS A 156 0.84 -14.61 -16.08
C LYS A 156 1.53 -15.82 -15.44
N LYS A 157 2.53 -15.60 -14.58
CA LYS A 157 3.14 -16.65 -13.76
C LYS A 157 2.20 -17.10 -12.62
N ILE A 158 1.30 -16.22 -12.20
CA ILE A 158 0.23 -16.50 -11.24
C ILE A 158 -1.11 -16.12 -11.91
N ASP A 159 -2.12 -16.97 -11.75
CA ASP A 159 -3.46 -16.69 -12.27
C ASP A 159 -4.07 -15.45 -11.59
N ARG A 160 -4.71 -14.59 -12.39
CA ARG A 160 -5.34 -13.37 -11.92
C ARG A 160 -6.46 -13.61 -10.90
N LYS A 161 -7.09 -14.81 -10.87
CA LYS A 161 -8.13 -15.17 -9.88
C LYS A 161 -7.64 -15.00 -8.44
N TYR A 162 -6.36 -15.29 -8.18
CA TYR A 162 -5.77 -15.19 -6.84
C TYR A 162 -5.64 -13.75 -6.32
N ASN A 163 -5.76 -12.74 -7.20
CA ASN A 163 -5.80 -11.35 -6.77
C ASN A 163 -6.98 -11.04 -5.83
N LYS A 164 -8.05 -11.84 -5.87
CA LYS A 164 -9.22 -11.70 -4.97
C LYS A 164 -8.84 -11.96 -3.51
N ALA A 165 -7.91 -12.88 -3.26
CA ALA A 165 -7.43 -13.26 -1.92
C ALA A 165 -6.04 -12.68 -1.60
N ARG A 166 -5.59 -11.63 -2.32
CA ARG A 166 -4.21 -11.11 -2.24
C ARG A 166 -3.74 -10.77 -0.83
N TYR A 167 -4.61 -10.26 0.03
CA TYR A 167 -4.23 -9.88 1.39
C TYR A 167 -3.94 -11.11 2.27
N HIS A 168 -4.71 -12.19 2.13
CA HIS A 168 -4.40 -13.46 2.75
C HIS A 168 -3.11 -14.05 2.20
N ILE A 169 -2.89 -13.93 0.88
CA ILE A 169 -1.64 -14.36 0.24
C ILE A 169 -0.43 -13.64 0.85
N PHE A 170 -0.52 -12.31 1.05
CA PHE A 170 0.59 -11.54 1.62
C PHE A 170 0.87 -11.92 3.08
N MET A 171 -0.18 -12.16 3.87
CA MET A 171 -0.05 -12.67 5.25
C MET A 171 0.65 -14.03 5.29
N LEU A 172 0.20 -14.97 4.45
CA LEU A 172 0.76 -16.32 4.38
C LEU A 172 2.19 -16.32 3.83
N PHE A 173 2.49 -15.49 2.83
CA PHE A 173 3.84 -15.33 2.29
C PHE A 173 4.83 -14.99 3.40
N ARG A 174 4.49 -14.00 4.24
CA ARG A 174 5.32 -13.63 5.39
C ARG A 174 5.53 -14.80 6.35
N LYS A 175 4.46 -15.53 6.68
CA LYS A 175 4.51 -16.67 7.62
C LYS A 175 5.34 -17.85 7.09
N ILE A 176 5.33 -18.11 5.78
CA ILE A 176 6.16 -19.16 5.18
C ILE A 176 7.63 -18.79 5.22
N THR A 177 7.98 -17.54 4.88
CA THR A 177 9.38 -17.13 4.80
C THR A 177 10.05 -17.03 6.17
N GLU A 178 9.32 -16.56 7.20
CA GLU A 178 9.83 -16.51 8.56
C GLU A 178 8.75 -17.01 9.54
N PRO A 179 8.74 -18.32 9.85
CA PRO A 179 7.70 -18.97 10.68
C PRO A 179 7.81 -18.65 12.17
N ASN A 180 8.87 -17.94 12.58
CA ASN A 180 9.10 -17.47 13.93
C ASN A 180 8.09 -16.38 14.35
N GLU A 181 8.02 -16.13 15.66
CA GLU A 181 7.04 -15.26 16.29
C GLU A 181 7.03 -13.84 15.71
N LYS A 182 5.82 -13.25 15.66
CA LYS A 182 5.57 -11.90 15.14
C LYS A 182 6.47 -10.88 15.83
N VAL A 183 7.34 -10.23 15.04
CA VAL A 183 8.17 -9.12 15.51
C VAL A 183 7.38 -7.81 15.40
N ASP A 184 7.33 -7.05 16.49
CA ASP A 184 6.71 -5.72 16.51
C ASP A 184 7.48 -4.74 15.60
N ALA A 185 6.76 -3.85 14.92
CA ALA A 185 7.35 -2.90 13.98
C ALA A 185 8.32 -1.90 14.64
N SER A 186 8.25 -1.72 15.96
CA SER A 186 9.15 -0.85 16.72
C SER A 186 10.42 -1.57 17.21
N ASN A 187 10.43 -2.91 17.15
CA ASN A 187 11.53 -3.71 17.70
C ASN A 187 12.78 -3.61 16.83
N ASN A 188 13.97 -3.47 17.42
CA ASN A 188 15.23 -3.41 16.67
C ASN A 188 15.52 -4.67 15.83
N LYS A 189 14.98 -5.84 16.21
CA LYS A 189 15.12 -7.08 15.43
C LYS A 189 14.30 -7.07 14.13
N ILE A 190 13.35 -6.15 13.98
CA ILE A 190 12.44 -6.11 12.82
C ILE A 190 13.18 -5.85 11.51
N GLN A 191 14.28 -5.10 11.56
CA GLN A 191 15.10 -4.82 10.38
C GLN A 191 15.65 -6.12 9.79
N LYS A 192 16.39 -6.88 10.60
CA LYS A 192 16.92 -8.19 10.20
C LYS A 192 15.82 -9.14 9.74
N TYR A 193 14.69 -9.16 10.46
CA TYR A 193 13.51 -9.96 10.07
C TYR A 193 13.01 -9.58 8.67
N CYS A 194 12.86 -8.28 8.37
CA CYS A 194 12.40 -7.82 7.06
C CYS A 194 13.43 -8.09 5.96
N ASP A 195 14.72 -7.93 6.26
CA ASP A 195 15.79 -8.13 5.29
C ASP A 195 15.83 -9.56 4.73
N GLU A 196 15.60 -10.59 5.56
CA GLU A 196 15.54 -11.97 5.09
C GLU A 196 14.35 -12.22 4.14
N ILE A 197 13.21 -11.61 4.42
CA ILE A 197 12.03 -11.71 3.53
C ILE A 197 12.26 -10.91 2.24
N ILE A 198 12.88 -9.73 2.33
CA ILE A 198 13.25 -8.92 1.16
C ILE A 198 14.23 -9.68 0.25
N LYS A 199 15.22 -10.38 0.82
CA LYS A 199 16.13 -11.25 0.04
C LYS A 199 15.36 -12.30 -0.76
N THR A 200 14.36 -12.94 -0.13
CA THR A 200 13.48 -13.92 -0.79
C THR A 200 12.66 -13.29 -1.91
N LEU A 201 12.13 -12.07 -1.72
CA LEU A 201 11.38 -11.35 -2.75
C LEU A 201 12.24 -10.87 -3.93
N ARG A 202 13.53 -10.62 -3.70
CA ARG A 202 14.49 -10.19 -4.73
C ARG A 202 14.98 -11.34 -5.59
N ASP A 203 15.06 -12.55 -5.06
CA ASP A 203 15.30 -13.77 -5.84
C ASP A 203 14.04 -14.17 -6.61
N GLU A 204 14.06 -14.03 -7.94
CA GLU A 204 12.87 -14.31 -8.77
C GLU A 204 12.36 -15.74 -8.64
N LYS A 205 13.25 -16.72 -8.48
CA LYS A 205 12.87 -18.14 -8.39
C LYS A 205 12.23 -18.42 -7.04
N LYS A 206 12.90 -18.03 -5.95
CA LYS A 206 12.38 -18.22 -4.58
C LYS A 206 11.09 -17.44 -4.35
N CYS A 207 11.00 -16.22 -4.90
CA CYS A 207 9.80 -15.40 -4.82
C CYS A 207 8.59 -16.11 -5.46
N LEU A 208 8.75 -16.62 -6.70
CA LEU A 208 7.68 -17.35 -7.37
C LEU A 208 7.32 -18.64 -6.62
N GLU A 209 8.32 -19.44 -6.24
CA GLU A 209 8.12 -20.69 -5.50
C GLU A 209 7.35 -20.46 -4.19
N THR A 210 7.73 -19.44 -3.43
CA THR A 210 7.06 -19.08 -2.17
C THR A 210 5.61 -18.67 -2.42
N PHE A 211 5.32 -17.86 -3.45
CA PHE A 211 3.92 -17.53 -3.78
C PHE A 211 3.11 -18.75 -4.25
N MET A 212 3.71 -19.67 -5.01
CA MET A 212 3.05 -20.91 -5.42
C MET A 212 2.75 -21.82 -4.23
N ASN A 213 3.66 -21.87 -3.25
CA ASN A 213 3.44 -22.58 -2.00
C ASN A 213 2.28 -21.98 -1.19
N VAL A 214 2.15 -20.65 -1.15
CA VAL A 214 0.99 -19.98 -0.54
C VAL A 214 -0.31 -20.32 -1.29
N ILE A 215 -0.27 -20.31 -2.62
CA ILE A 215 -1.44 -20.64 -3.45
C ILE A 215 -1.90 -22.08 -3.18
N ALA A 216 -0.96 -23.03 -3.02
CA ALA A 216 -1.29 -24.40 -2.68
C ALA A 216 -2.02 -24.53 -1.33
N ILE A 217 -1.71 -23.67 -0.34
CA ILE A 217 -2.45 -23.63 0.93
C ILE A 217 -3.89 -23.14 0.69
N ILE A 218 -4.06 -22.10 -0.12
CA ILE A 218 -5.40 -21.57 -0.46
C ILE A 218 -6.23 -22.62 -1.18
N ASP A 219 -5.66 -23.29 -2.19
CA ASP A 219 -6.38 -24.31 -2.94
C ASP A 219 -6.70 -25.55 -2.07
N ALA A 220 -5.84 -25.92 -1.13
CA ALA A 220 -6.09 -27.01 -0.18
C ALA A 220 -7.13 -26.67 0.90
N SER A 221 -7.29 -25.40 1.25
CA SER A 221 -8.21 -24.96 2.31
C SER A 221 -9.69 -25.10 1.97
N GLY A 222 -10.04 -25.30 0.69
CA GLY A 222 -11.42 -25.39 0.22
C GLY A 222 -12.20 -24.06 0.21
N ILE A 223 -11.54 -22.93 0.48
CA ILE A 223 -12.16 -21.60 0.49
C ILE A 223 -12.54 -21.16 -0.93
N ASP A 224 -13.74 -20.64 -1.12
CA ASP A 224 -14.12 -20.03 -2.40
C ASP A 224 -13.60 -18.60 -2.50
N ILE A 225 -12.46 -18.43 -3.19
CA ILE A 225 -11.89 -17.12 -3.48
C ILE A 225 -12.77 -16.22 -4.36
N ASN A 226 -13.84 -16.78 -4.96
CA ASN A 226 -14.82 -16.00 -5.72
C ASN A 226 -15.91 -15.38 -4.83
N ASP A 227 -16.17 -15.93 -3.64
CA ASP A 227 -17.07 -15.30 -2.68
C ASP A 227 -16.33 -14.21 -1.88
N GLN A 228 -16.59 -12.97 -2.26
CA GLN A 228 -16.06 -11.80 -1.56
C GLN A 228 -16.43 -11.76 -0.07
N LYS A 229 -17.62 -12.24 0.30
CA LYS A 229 -18.05 -12.27 1.71
C LYS A 229 -17.26 -13.30 2.49
N GLU A 230 -16.90 -14.41 1.86
CA GLU A 230 -16.06 -15.43 2.49
C GLU A 230 -14.67 -14.89 2.84
N ILE A 231 -14.02 -14.19 1.91
CA ILE A 231 -12.71 -13.55 2.14
C ILE A 231 -12.76 -12.53 3.30
N TYR A 232 -13.91 -11.93 3.58
CA TYR A 232 -14.07 -10.92 4.63
C TYR A 232 -14.27 -11.53 6.03
N LYS A 233 -14.44 -12.85 6.13
CA LYS A 233 -14.65 -13.51 7.42
C LYS A 233 -13.32 -13.78 8.12
N LYS A 234 -13.30 -13.53 9.43
CA LYS A 234 -12.20 -13.93 10.29
C LYS A 234 -12.02 -15.46 10.32
N SER A 235 -13.11 -16.22 10.20
CA SER A 235 -13.05 -17.70 10.12
C SER A 235 -12.18 -18.17 8.95
N THR A 236 -12.27 -17.53 7.79
CA THR A 236 -11.47 -17.82 6.60
C THR A 236 -9.99 -17.56 6.85
N THR A 237 -9.66 -16.46 7.55
CA THR A 237 -8.27 -16.23 8.01
C THR A 237 -7.78 -17.35 8.92
N ASN A 238 -8.61 -17.81 9.88
CA ASN A 238 -8.23 -18.89 10.79
C ASN A 238 -8.01 -20.21 10.05
N VAL A 239 -8.91 -20.60 9.14
CA VAL A 239 -8.80 -21.82 8.33
C VAL A 239 -7.48 -21.83 7.54
N LEU A 240 -7.11 -20.70 6.94
CA LEU A 240 -5.84 -20.58 6.20
C LEU A 240 -4.61 -20.66 7.11
N ILE A 241 -4.71 -20.14 8.35
CA ILE A 241 -3.63 -20.26 9.33
C ILE A 241 -3.51 -21.71 9.81
N GLU A 242 -4.62 -22.40 10.06
CA GLU A 242 -4.63 -23.82 10.43
C GLU A 242 -4.03 -24.68 9.33
N GLU A 243 -4.39 -24.44 8.07
CA GLU A 243 -3.83 -25.17 6.94
C GLU A 243 -2.34 -24.87 6.72
N PHE A 244 -1.92 -23.63 6.96
CA PHE A 244 -0.49 -23.29 7.03
C PHE A 244 0.23 -24.08 8.14
N VAL A 245 -0.34 -24.14 9.34
CA VAL A 245 0.27 -24.86 10.47
C VAL A 245 0.44 -26.33 10.12
N LYS A 246 -0.59 -27.01 9.61
CA LYS A 246 -0.51 -28.44 9.22
C LYS A 246 0.61 -28.75 8.21
N ARG A 247 0.95 -27.80 7.35
CA ARG A 247 1.91 -28.01 6.26
C ARG A 247 3.36 -27.71 6.66
N TYR A 248 3.58 -26.83 7.63
CA TYR A 248 4.91 -26.28 7.96
C TYR A 248 5.31 -26.46 9.44
N LYS A 249 4.45 -27.02 10.29
CA LYS A 249 4.71 -27.35 11.69
C LYS A 249 4.20 -28.75 12.03
#